data_AF-A0A7L5YAX9-F1
#
_entry.id   AF-A0A7L5YAX9-F1
#
_cell.length_a   1.000
_cell.length_b   1.000
_cell.length_c   1.000
_cell.angle_alpha   90.00
_cell.angle_beta   90.00
_cell.angle_gamma   90.00
#
_symmetry.space_group_name_H-M   'P 1'
#
loop_
_entity.id
_entity.type
_entity.pdbx_description
1 polymer ?
#
loop_
_entity_poly.entity_id
_entity_poly.type
_entity_poly.pdbx_seq_one_letter_code
_entity_poly.pdbx_strand_id
1 'polypeptide(L)'
;MSELIASGATSATVSQLERDGLIVRLARGLYQLPDAPLDVNHSLAEAAKLVPKGVVCLTSALAFHELTDQLSAKIWVAIGTKDWRPKTTYA
;
A
#
# COMPACT_ATOMS: atom_id res chain seq x y z
N MET A 1 -9.89 4.21 -1.17
CA MET A 1 -10.98 5.00 -1.76
C MET A 1 -12.25 4.74 -0.99
N SER A 2 -12.59 3.48 -0.73
CA SER A 2 -13.67 3.11 0.19
C SER A 2 -13.56 3.81 1.55
N GLU A 3 -12.36 3.86 2.16
CA GLU A 3 -12.14 4.52 3.46
C GLU A 3 -12.33 6.04 3.39
N LEU A 4 -11.79 6.70 2.37
CA LEU A 4 -11.99 8.14 2.13
C LEU A 4 -13.47 8.48 1.91
N ILE A 5 -14.18 7.65 1.15
CA ILE A 5 -15.63 7.83 0.94
C ILE A 5 -16.39 7.61 2.25
N ALA A 6 -16.02 6.60 3.04
CA ALA A 6 -16.60 6.35 4.35
C ALA A 6 -16.34 7.49 5.33
N SER A 7 -15.23 8.21 5.21
CA SER A 7 -14.94 9.42 6.00
C SER A 7 -15.60 10.70 5.44
N GLY A 8 -16.50 10.58 4.46
CA GLY A 8 -17.25 11.70 3.88
C GLY A 8 -16.55 12.43 2.73
N ALA A 9 -15.39 11.95 2.25
CA ALA A 9 -14.72 12.54 1.10
C ALA A 9 -15.39 12.12 -0.22
N THR A 10 -15.66 13.09 -1.09
CA THR A 10 -16.19 12.80 -2.43
C THR A 10 -15.04 12.47 -3.40
N SER A 11 -15.34 11.78 -4.50
CA SER A 11 -14.37 11.56 -5.57
C SER A 11 -13.81 12.87 -6.13
N ALA A 12 -14.63 13.92 -6.22
CA ALA A 12 -14.18 15.23 -6.68
C ALA A 12 -13.19 15.86 -5.70
N THR A 13 -13.44 15.73 -4.39
CA THR A 13 -12.52 16.17 -3.33
C THR A 13 -11.19 15.45 -3.42
N VAL A 14 -11.19 14.12 -3.57
CA VAL A 14 -9.95 13.33 -3.69
C VAL A 14 -9.16 13.75 -4.93
N SER A 15 -9.82 13.92 -6.08
CA SER A 15 -9.15 14.39 -7.30
C SER A 15 -8.61 15.82 -7.18
N GLN A 16 -9.25 16.68 -6.40
CA GLN A 16 -8.74 18.04 -6.11
C GLN A 16 -7.50 17.96 -5.23
N LEU A 17 -7.55 17.18 -4.14
CA LEU A 17 -6.41 17.00 -3.23
C LEU A 17 -5.20 16.37 -3.94
N GLU A 18 -5.42 15.43 -4.85
CA GLU A 18 -4.36 14.83 -5.68
C GLU A 18 -3.73 15.88 -6.61
N ARG A 19 -4.54 16.72 -7.27
CA ARG A 19 -4.05 17.82 -8.12
C ARG A 19 -3.28 18.88 -7.34
N ASP A 20 -3.72 19.17 -6.12
CA ASP A 20 -3.07 20.14 -5.24
C ASP A 20 -1.80 19.56 -4.58
N GLY A 21 -1.49 18.28 -4.84
CA GLY A 21 -0.33 17.59 -4.28
C GLY A 21 -0.44 17.31 -2.78
N LEU A 22 -1.63 17.46 -2.18
CA LEU A 22 -1.89 17.21 -0.77
C LEU A 22 -2.03 15.72 -0.45
N ILE A 23 -2.27 14.91 -1.48
CA ILE A 23 -2.18 13.44 -1.43
C ILE A 23 -1.50 12.94 -2.70
N VAL A 24 -0.88 11.78 -2.60
CA VAL A 24 -0.26 11.07 -3.73
C VAL A 24 -0.96 9.75 -3.93
N ARG A 25 -1.21 9.41 -5.19
CA ARG A 25 -1.82 8.14 -5.56
C ARG A 25 -0.78 7.04 -5.68
N LEU A 26 -0.90 6.02 -4.85
CA LEU A 26 -0.03 4.84 -4.86
C LEU A 26 -0.50 3.80 -5.89
N ALA A 27 -1.82 3.62 -5.96
CA ALA A 27 -2.48 2.73 -6.92
C ALA A 27 -3.94 3.13 -7.13
N ARG A 28 -4.70 2.32 -7.88
CA ARG A 28 -6.12 2.60 -8.11
C ARG A 28 -6.89 2.60 -6.79
N GLY A 29 -7.29 3.80 -6.37
CA GLY A 29 -8.08 3.97 -5.16
C GLY A 29 -7.28 3.86 -3.87
N LEU A 30 -5.94 3.86 -3.92
CA LEU A 30 -5.06 3.92 -2.75
C LEU A 30 -4.26 5.22 -2.82
N TYR A 31 -4.35 6.01 -1.75
CA TYR A 31 -3.74 7.32 -1.65
C TYR A 31 -3.01 7.43 -0.32
N GLN A 32 -1.94 8.21 -0.29
CA GLN A 32 -1.19 8.53 0.91
C GLN A 32 -0.92 10.03 1.00
N LEU A 33 -0.48 10.49 2.18
CA LEU A 33 0.09 11.82 2.33
C LEU A 33 1.48 11.88 1.66
N PRO A 34 1.89 13.01 1.08
CA PRO A 34 3.19 13.17 0.43
C PRO A 34 4.39 12.97 1.38
N ASP A 35 4.18 13.27 2.67
CA ASP A 35 5.16 13.23 3.75
C ASP A 35 4.94 12.04 4.70
N ALA A 36 4.18 11.03 4.27
CA ALA A 36 3.98 9.82 5.06
C ALA A 36 5.33 9.13 5.33
N PRO A 37 5.61 8.72 6.58
CA PRO A 37 6.84 8.00 6.90
C PRO A 37 6.89 6.67 6.13
N LEU A 38 7.87 6.53 5.25
CA LEU A 38 8.09 5.34 4.44
C LEU A 38 8.91 4.29 5.21
N ASP A 39 8.35 3.78 6.30
CA ASP A 39 8.94 2.67 7.03
C ASP A 39 8.47 1.30 6.50
N VAL A 40 9.07 0.23 7.03
CA VAL A 40 8.75 -1.15 6.63
C VAL A 40 7.27 -1.48 6.87
N ASN A 41 6.69 -0.98 7.96
CA ASN A 41 5.29 -1.22 8.30
C ASN A 41 4.35 -0.49 7.33
N HIS A 42 4.72 0.71 6.89
CA HIS A 42 3.97 1.46 5.88
C HIS A 42 3.94 0.73 4.54
N SER A 43 5.09 0.25 4.07
CA SER A 43 5.15 -0.57 2.85
C SER A 43 4.34 -1.86 3.00
N LEU A 44 4.36 -2.52 4.16
CA LEU A 44 3.56 -3.72 4.42
C LEU A 44 2.05 -3.40 4.41
N ALA A 45 1.65 -2.29 5.01
CA ALA A 45 0.27 -1.81 5.00
C ALA A 45 -0.21 -1.50 3.59
N GLU A 46 0.62 -0.84 2.77
CA GLU A 46 0.35 -0.61 1.35
C GLU A 46 0.11 -1.94 0.62
N ALA A 47 1.03 -2.91 0.77
CA ALA A 47 0.94 -4.21 0.12
C ALA A 47 -0.33 -4.97 0.53
N ALA A 48 -0.71 -4.94 1.82
CA ALA A 48 -1.93 -5.55 2.33
C ALA A 48 -3.20 -4.89 1.76
N LYS A 49 -3.19 -3.56 1.54
CA LYS A 49 -4.30 -2.85 0.89
C LYS A 49 -4.39 -3.15 -0.61
N LEU A 50 -3.25 -3.32 -1.27
CA LEU A 50 -3.19 -3.68 -2.70
C LEU A 50 -3.64 -5.11 -2.97
N VAL A 51 -3.31 -6.04 -2.07
CA VAL A 51 -3.70 -7.44 -2.17
C VAL A 51 -4.40 -7.89 -0.87
N PRO A 52 -5.70 -7.59 -0.71
CA PRO A 52 -6.42 -7.90 0.53
C PRO A 52 -6.49 -9.40 0.88
N LYS A 53 -6.33 -10.28 -0.12
CA LYS A 53 -6.27 -11.75 0.06
C LYS A 53 -4.85 -12.30 0.06
N GLY A 54 -3.85 -11.43 -0.09
CA GLY A 54 -2.45 -11.81 -0.15
C GLY A 54 -1.93 -12.14 1.24
N VAL A 55 -0.90 -12.98 1.29
CA VAL A 55 -0.22 -13.35 2.53
C VAL A 55 1.22 -12.85 2.46
N VAL A 56 1.63 -12.02 3.42
CA VAL A 56 3.04 -11.60 3.55
C VAL A 56 3.89 -12.85 3.77
N CYS A 57 4.97 -13.01 3.02
CA CYS A 57 5.75 -14.25 3.01
C CYS A 57 7.26 -14.00 2.98
N LEU A 58 8.04 -15.08 3.02
CA LEU A 58 9.52 -15.06 2.94
C LEU A 58 10.14 -14.12 3.98
N THR A 59 11.19 -13.38 3.58
CA THR A 59 11.91 -12.44 4.45
C THR A 59 11.01 -11.31 4.96
N SER A 60 9.98 -10.90 4.22
CA SER A 60 9.03 -9.88 4.68
C SER A 60 8.19 -10.36 5.87
N ALA A 61 7.79 -11.64 5.88
CA ALA A 61 7.07 -12.22 7.02
C ALA A 61 7.97 -12.34 8.24
N LEU A 62 9.21 -12.80 8.03
CA LEU A 62 10.19 -12.88 9.12
C LEU A 62 10.48 -11.50 9.71
N ALA A 63 10.66 -10.48 8.87
CA ALA A 63 10.94 -9.11 9.31
C ALA A 63 9.74 -8.52 10.07
N PHE A 64 8.51 -8.76 9.59
CA PHE A 64 7.29 -8.32 10.29
C PHE A 64 7.13 -8.95 11.67
N HIS A 65 7.59 -10.20 11.85
CA HIS A 65 7.56 -10.89 13.14
C HIS A 65 8.85 -10.69 13.97
N GLU A 66 9.72 -9.76 13.57
CA GLU A 66 11.00 -9.48 14.26
C GLU A 66 11.90 -10.72 14.41
N LEU A 67 11.78 -11.67 13.46
CA LEU A 67 12.54 -12.93 13.41
C LEU A 67 13.79 -12.82 12.52
N THR A 68 14.07 -11.64 11.97
CA THR A 68 15.27 -11.36 11.16
C THR A 68 15.60 -9.87 11.21
N ASP A 69 16.89 -9.55 11.19
CA ASP A 69 17.40 -8.17 11.07
C ASP A 69 17.69 -7.79 9.61
N GLN A 70 17.36 -8.67 8.66
CA GLN A 70 17.55 -8.41 7.24
C GLN A 70 16.55 -7.37 6.74
N LEU A 71 17.07 -6.20 6.34
CA LEU A 71 16.29 -5.18 5.67
C LEU A 71 16.00 -5.65 4.23
N SER A 72 14.78 -6.12 3.99
CA SER A 72 14.36 -6.49 2.63
C SER A 72 14.00 -5.23 1.84
N ALA A 73 14.76 -4.94 0.78
CA ALA A 73 14.44 -3.84 -0.15
C ALA A 73 13.13 -4.05 -0.93
N LYS A 74 12.51 -5.23 -0.81
CA LYS A 74 11.26 -5.60 -1.48
C LYS A 74 10.28 -6.22 -0.49
N ILE A 75 8.99 -6.05 -0.76
CA ILE A 75 7.94 -6.73 -0.02
C ILE A 75 7.47 -7.95 -0.80
N TRP A 76 7.48 -9.09 -0.12
CA TRP A 76 7.01 -10.36 -0.65
C TRP A 76 5.60 -10.65 -0.16
N VAL A 77 4.68 -10.77 -1.12
CA VAL A 77 3.30 -11.16 -0.88
C VAL A 77 2.97 -12.34 -1.78
N ALA A 78 2.55 -13.45 -1.17
CA ALA A 78 1.96 -14.57 -1.87
C ALA A 78 0.53 -14.22 -2.29
N ILE A 79 0.20 -14.50 -3.55
CA ILE A 79 -1.13 -14.30 -4.13
C ILE A 79 -1.63 -15.62 -4.71
N GLY A 80 -2.94 -15.81 -4.80
CA GLY A 80 -3.50 -17.00 -5.42
C GLY A 80 -3.12 -17.12 -6.90
N THR A 81 -3.04 -18.34 -7.42
CA THR A 81 -2.59 -18.61 -8.80
C THR A 81 -3.44 -17.91 -9.87
N LYS A 82 -4.72 -17.67 -9.57
CA LYS A 82 -5.68 -16.98 -10.45
C LYS A 82 -5.93 -15.52 -10.06
N ASP A 83 -5.28 -15.04 -9.01
CA ASP A 83 -5.48 -13.68 -8.53
C ASP A 83 -4.75 -12.67 -9.41
N TRP A 84 -5.33 -11.48 -9.52
CA TRP A 84 -4.74 -10.39 -10.26
C TRP A 84 -3.45 -9.90 -9.57
N ARG A 85 -2.40 -9.69 -10.37
CA ARG A 85 -1.15 -9.09 -9.89
C ARG A 85 -1.32 -7.58 -9.76
N PRO A 86 -1.13 -7.01 -8.55
CA PRO A 86 -1.24 -5.57 -8.35
C PRO A 86 -0.17 -4.83 -9.16
N LYS A 87 -0.53 -3.65 -9.65
CA LYS A 87 0.40 -2.69 -10.25
C LYS A 87 0.55 -1.52 -9.29
N THR A 88 1.78 -1.28 -8.84
CA THR A 88 2.16 -0.06 -8.13
C THR A 88 2.56 1.01 -9.14
N THR A 89 2.35 2.29 -8.81
CA THR A 89 2.66 3.42 -9.69
C THR A 89 4.08 3.96 -9.49
N TYR A 90 4.84 3.46 -8.50
CA TYR A 90 6.22 3.87 -8.27
C TYR A 90 7.24 2.93 -8.94
N ALA A 91 8.29 3.52 -9.50
CA ALA A 91 9.43 2.85 -10.15
C ALA A 91 10.60 2.67 -9.18
#